data_AF-A0A6V8MP50-F1
#
_entry.id   AF-A0A6V8MP50-F1
#
_cell.length_a   1.000
_cell.length_b   1.000
_cell.length_c   1.000
_cell.angle_alpha   90.00
_cell.angle_beta   90.00
_cell.angle_gamma   90.00
#
_symmetry.space_group_name_H-M   'P 1'
#
loop_
_entity.id
_entity.type
_entity.pdbx_description
1 polymer ?
#
loop_
_entity_poly.entity_id
_entity_poly.type
_entity_poly.pdbx_seq_one_letter_code
_entity_poly.pdbx_strand_id
1 'polypeptide(L)'
;MASLQIDKLSPGMVLKKNVTDRSGRLLLPSGTTLEPKHLNIFRMWGVLDVEVTDQSEAETAPDLLVPELDPELVARASAEVERIFAHNDQEHPAVRELMRICIRRRAAHEA
;
A
#
# COMPACT_ATOMS: atom_id res chain seq x y z
N MET A 1 0.31 -14.45 0.82
CA MET A 1 -1.03 -13.86 1.01
C MET A 1 -1.46 -14.20 2.42
N ALA A 2 -1.36 -13.26 3.35
CA ALA A 2 -1.70 -13.49 4.76
C ALA A 2 -3.03 -12.81 5.06
N SER A 3 -4.09 -13.59 5.34
CA SER A 3 -5.32 -13.08 5.94
C SER A 3 -5.21 -13.22 7.46
N LEU A 4 -5.62 -12.17 8.17
CA LEU A 4 -5.61 -12.13 9.62
C LEU A 4 -7.04 -12.19 10.14
N GLN A 5 -7.26 -13.04 11.14
CA GLN A 5 -8.57 -13.14 11.77
C GLN A 5 -8.90 -11.87 12.53
N ILE A 6 -10.20 -11.54 12.56
CA ILE A 6 -10.71 -10.31 13.17
C ILE A 6 -10.27 -10.13 14.64
N ASP A 7 -10.14 -11.23 15.39
CA ASP A 7 -9.75 -11.23 16.79
C ASP A 7 -8.27 -10.94 17.01
N LYS A 8 -7.46 -11.04 15.95
CA LYS A 8 -6.03 -10.71 15.94
C LYS A 8 -5.75 -9.32 15.38
N LEU A 9 -6.79 -8.58 14.96
CA LEU A 9 -6.63 -7.21 14.48
C LEU A 9 -6.47 -6.25 15.65
N SER A 10 -5.50 -5.35 15.51
CA SER A 10 -5.28 -4.24 16.43
C SER A 10 -5.52 -2.91 15.72
N PRO A 11 -6.04 -1.89 16.43
CA PRO A 11 -6.03 -0.52 15.93
C PRO A 11 -4.63 -0.10 15.47
N GLY A 12 -4.54 0.63 14.36
CA GLY A 12 -3.28 1.05 13.74
C GLY A 12 -2.81 0.15 12.58
N MET A 13 -3.38 -1.05 12.40
CA MET A 13 -3.11 -1.88 11.22
C MET A 13 -3.74 -1.29 9.95
N VAL A 14 -3.15 -1.50 8.78
CA VAL A 14 -3.66 -0.98 7.50
C VAL A 14 -4.22 -2.12 6.66
N LEU A 15 -5.42 -1.93 6.09
CA LEU A 15 -6.03 -2.92 5.19
C LEU A 15 -5.27 -3.01 3.86
N LYS A 16 -4.91 -4.22 3.46
CA LYS A 16 -4.25 -4.49 2.17
C LYS A 16 -5.25 -4.55 1.01
N LYS A 17 -6.49 -4.93 1.26
CA LYS A 17 -7.57 -5.04 0.26
C LYS A 17 -8.88 -4.45 0.77
N ASN A 18 -9.77 -4.14 -0.17
CA ASN A 18 -11.15 -3.76 0.11
C ASN A 18 -11.84 -4.88 0.89
N VAL A 19 -12.51 -4.52 1.98
CA VAL A 19 -13.35 -5.42 2.76
C VAL A 19 -14.79 -5.22 2.31
N THR A 20 -15.44 -6.31 1.90
CA THR A 20 -16.84 -6.31 1.45
C THR A 20 -17.67 -7.23 2.33
N ASP A 21 -18.98 -6.98 2.42
CA ASP A 21 -19.91 -7.89 3.09
C ASP A 21 -20.31 -9.07 2.16
N ARG A 22 -21.16 -9.97 2.66
CA ARG A 22 -21.63 -11.14 1.89
C ARG A 22 -22.45 -10.78 0.64
N SER A 23 -22.95 -9.54 0.55
CA SER A 23 -23.68 -9.01 -0.62
C SER A 23 -22.75 -8.31 -1.63
N GLY A 24 -21.45 -8.18 -1.31
CA GLY A 24 -20.47 -7.46 -2.11
C GLY A 24 -20.44 -5.96 -1.84
N ARG A 25 -21.19 -5.47 -0.83
CA ARG A 25 -21.15 -4.06 -0.42
C ARG A 25 -19.80 -3.75 0.23
N LEU A 26 -19.15 -2.68 -0.23
CA LEU A 26 -17.90 -2.20 0.36
C LEU A 26 -18.14 -1.71 1.79
N LEU A 27 -17.43 -2.30 2.76
CA LEU A 27 -17.41 -1.87 4.15
C LEU A 27 -16.29 -0.87 4.38
N LEU A 28 -15.07 -1.21 3.98
CA LEU A 28 -13.87 -0.40 4.14
C LEU A 28 -12.92 -0.57 2.93
N PRO A 29 -12.37 0.53 2.38
CA PRO A 29 -11.43 0.45 1.27
C PRO A 29 -10.03 0.01 1.73
N SER A 30 -9.25 -0.57 0.80
CA SER A 30 -7.81 -0.82 0.98
C SER A 30 -7.08 0.48 1.30
N GLY A 31 -6.02 0.38 2.11
CA GLY A 31 -5.25 1.53 2.59
C GLY A 31 -5.86 2.19 3.83
N THR A 32 -7.01 1.72 4.32
CA THR A 32 -7.61 2.28 5.54
C THR A 32 -6.88 1.79 6.78
N THR A 33 -6.47 2.74 7.63
CA THR A 33 -5.98 2.45 8.98
C THR A 33 -7.15 2.02 9.87
N LEU A 34 -6.99 0.88 10.53
CA LEU A 34 -7.99 0.33 11.44
C LEU A 34 -8.06 1.18 12.71
N GLU A 35 -9.26 1.62 13.02
CA GLU A 35 -9.61 2.28 14.27
C GLU A 35 -10.50 1.35 15.09
N PRO A 36 -10.67 1.58 16.40
CA PRO A 36 -11.56 0.76 17.23
C PRO A 36 -12.97 0.65 16.67
N LYS A 37 -13.49 1.72 16.03
CA LYS A 37 -14.80 1.73 15.38
C LYS A 37 -14.89 0.76 14.18
N HIS A 38 -13.79 0.58 13.44
CA HIS A 38 -13.73 -0.31 12.28
C HIS A 38 -13.81 -1.78 12.69
N LEU A 39 -13.21 -2.16 13.83
CA LEU A 39 -13.30 -3.52 14.37
C LEU A 39 -14.74 -3.89 14.76
N ASN A 40 -15.49 -2.95 15.31
CA ASN A 40 -16.91 -3.16 15.63
C ASN A 40 -17.76 -3.36 14.38
N ILE A 41 -17.50 -2.59 13.31
CA ILE A 41 -18.17 -2.75 12.00
C ILE A 41 -17.95 -4.18 11.48
N PHE A 42 -16.71 -4.67 11.47
CA PHE A 42 -16.42 -6.01 10.98
C PHE A 42 -17.16 -7.11 11.77
N ARG A 43 -17.23 -6.99 13.10
CA ARG A 43 -17.99 -7.94 13.95
C ARG A 43 -19.49 -7.90 13.66
N MET A 44 -20.05 -6.70 13.53
CA MET A 44 -21.48 -6.52 13.22
C MET A 44 -21.87 -7.14 11.87
N TRP A 45 -20.98 -7.05 10.88
CA TRP A 45 -21.21 -7.57 9.53
C TRP A 45 -20.73 -9.01 9.32
N GLY A 46 -20.24 -9.67 10.38
CA GLY A 46 -19.81 -11.07 10.33
C GLY A 46 -18.58 -11.33 9.45
N VAL A 47 -17.69 -10.35 9.33
CA VAL A 47 -16.40 -10.50 8.63
C VAL A 47 -15.49 -11.39 9.48
N LEU A 48 -14.97 -12.48 8.89
CA LEU A 48 -14.17 -13.48 9.63
C LEU A 48 -12.68 -13.17 9.57
N ASP A 49 -12.20 -12.72 8.41
CA ASP A 49 -10.81 -12.45 8.13
C ASP A 49 -10.66 -11.26 7.18
N VAL A 50 -9.54 -10.54 7.33
CA VAL A 50 -9.17 -9.41 6.47
C VAL A 50 -7.69 -9.49 6.15
N GLU A 51 -7.30 -9.01 4.98
CA GLU A 51 -5.88 -8.87 4.63
C GLU A 51 -5.37 -7.54 5.19
N VAL A 52 -4.35 -7.58 6.05
CA VAL A 52 -3.64 -6.40 6.58
C VAL A 52 -2.21 -6.37 6.06
N THR A 53 -1.64 -5.18 6.01
CA THR A 53 -0.19 -4.98 5.80
C THR A 53 0.55 -5.36 7.09
N ASP A 54 1.64 -6.13 6.98
CA ASP A 54 2.45 -6.52 8.14
C ASP A 54 3.07 -5.28 8.79
N GLN A 55 3.03 -5.20 10.14
CA GLN A 55 3.55 -4.04 10.88
C GLN A 55 5.08 -3.91 10.80
N SER A 56 5.78 -4.88 10.20
CA SER A 56 7.20 -4.76 9.84
C SER A 56 7.44 -3.79 8.67
N GLU A 57 6.38 -3.36 7.98
CA GLU A 57 6.41 -2.39 6.88
C GLU A 57 5.81 -1.02 7.31
N ALA A 58 5.58 -0.81 8.62
CA ALA A 58 4.90 0.38 9.13
C ALA A 58 5.77 1.65 9.20
N GLU A 59 7.07 1.55 8.93
CA GLU A 59 7.94 2.70 8.71
C GLU A 59 8.66 2.52 7.39
N THR A 60 8.11 3.15 6.34
CA THR A 60 8.57 3.12 4.93
C THR A 60 7.94 2.01 4.07
N ALA A 61 7.00 2.43 3.23
CA ALA A 61 6.96 2.17 1.78
C ALA A 61 5.64 1.59 1.23
N PRO A 62 5.20 2.03 0.03
CA PRO A 62 4.27 1.30 -0.81
C PRO A 62 5.04 0.20 -1.55
N ASP A 63 5.27 -0.93 -0.89
CA ASP A 63 5.92 -2.11 -1.50
C ASP A 63 4.90 -3.18 -1.88
N LEU A 64 4.15 -2.88 -2.94
CA LEU A 64 3.63 -3.91 -3.81
C LEU A 64 4.83 -4.53 -4.55
N LEU A 65 5.34 -5.64 -4.02
CA LEU A 65 6.14 -6.66 -4.73
C LEU A 65 7.10 -6.06 -5.76
N VAL A 66 8.21 -5.48 -5.30
CA VAL A 66 9.33 -5.23 -6.21
C VAL A 66 9.92 -6.61 -6.55
N PRO A 67 10.20 -6.93 -7.82
CA PRO A 67 11.30 -7.85 -8.09
C PRO A 67 12.54 -7.31 -7.37
N GLU A 68 13.48 -8.14 -6.93
CA GLU A 68 14.79 -7.64 -6.47
C GLU A 68 15.46 -6.88 -7.64
N LEU A 69 15.10 -5.60 -7.82
CA LEU A 69 15.67 -4.73 -8.83
C LEU A 69 17.03 -4.32 -8.30
N ASP A 70 18.04 -4.39 -9.17
CA ASP A 70 19.38 -3.97 -8.86
C ASP A 70 19.36 -2.54 -8.27
N PRO A 71 19.88 -2.33 -7.05
CA PRO A 71 19.97 -1.02 -6.43
C PRO A 71 20.61 0.03 -7.34
N GLU A 72 21.53 -0.36 -8.21
CA GLU A 72 22.19 0.54 -9.16
C GLU A 72 21.26 1.00 -10.29
N LEU A 73 20.34 0.13 -10.74
CA LEU A 73 19.31 0.48 -11.73
C LEU A 73 18.25 1.38 -11.11
N VAL A 74 17.87 1.12 -9.86
CA VAL A 74 16.92 1.97 -9.12
C VAL A 74 17.49 3.37 -8.90
N ALA A 75 18.77 3.49 -8.51
CA ALA A 75 19.42 4.77 -8.31
C ALA A 75 19.49 5.60 -9.60
N ARG A 76 19.85 4.96 -10.72
CA ARG A 76 19.85 5.61 -12.04
C ARG A 76 18.47 6.08 -12.45
N ALA A 77 17.46 5.21 -12.34
CA ALA A 77 16.08 5.55 -12.63
C ALA A 77 15.55 6.69 -11.75
N SER A 78 15.90 6.74 -10.45
CA SER A 78 15.51 7.83 -9.54
C SER A 78 16.06 9.17 -10.02
N ALA A 79 17.36 9.24 -10.31
CA ALA A 79 18.00 10.48 -10.75
C ALA A 79 17.43 11.03 -12.06
N GLU A 80 16.96 10.16 -12.95
CA GLU A 80 16.30 10.57 -14.20
C GLU A 80 14.87 11.04 -13.96
N VAL A 81 14.10 10.32 -13.14
CA VAL A 81 12.72 10.69 -12.81
C VAL A 81 12.70 12.01 -12.03
N GLU A 82 13.59 12.21 -11.07
CA GLU A 82 13.72 13.48 -10.35
C GLU A 82 13.98 14.66 -11.30
N ARG A 83 14.81 14.47 -12.33
CA ARG A 83 15.03 15.49 -13.37
C ARG A 83 13.76 15.78 -14.19
N ILE A 84 12.98 14.77 -14.54
CA ILE A 84 11.71 14.94 -15.28
C ILE A 84 10.68 15.69 -14.42
N PHE A 85 10.63 15.39 -13.12
CA PHE A 85 9.67 15.96 -12.19
C PHE A 85 10.18 17.21 -11.47
N ALA A 86 11.32 17.77 -11.85
CA ALA A 86 11.97 18.90 -11.18
C ALA A 86 11.11 20.17 -11.07
N HIS A 87 10.10 20.32 -11.92
CA HIS A 87 9.18 21.46 -11.92
C HIS A 87 7.80 21.14 -11.32
N ASN A 88 7.60 19.94 -10.78
CA ASN A 88 6.37 19.57 -10.08
C ASN A 88 6.53 19.76 -8.57
N ASP A 89 5.42 19.91 -7.88
CA ASP A 89 5.39 19.78 -6.42
C ASP A 89 5.59 18.31 -6.03
N GLN A 90 6.81 17.95 -5.63
CA GLN A 90 7.18 16.59 -5.27
C GLN A 90 6.54 16.12 -3.96
N GLU A 91 6.08 17.05 -3.11
CA GLU A 91 5.38 16.72 -1.88
C GLU A 91 3.92 16.36 -2.15
N HIS A 92 3.35 16.81 -3.28
CA HIS A 92 1.99 16.51 -3.67
C HIS A 92 1.78 14.98 -3.80
N PRO A 93 0.79 14.38 -3.10
CA PRO A 93 0.62 12.92 -3.03
C PRO A 93 0.54 12.22 -4.39
N ALA A 94 -0.12 12.84 -5.37
CA ALA A 94 -0.23 12.28 -6.72
C ALA A 94 1.09 12.31 -7.50
N VAL A 95 1.92 13.34 -7.30
CA VAL A 95 3.22 13.48 -7.98
C VAL A 95 4.19 12.46 -7.40
N ARG A 96 4.21 12.32 -6.07
CA ARG A 96 5.01 11.33 -5.36
C ARG A 96 4.72 9.90 -5.84
N GLU A 97 3.44 9.56 -5.96
CA GLU A 97 3.05 8.22 -6.45
C GLU A 97 3.40 8.03 -7.93
N LEU A 98 3.27 9.07 -8.75
CA LEU A 98 3.65 9.02 -10.16
C LEU A 98 5.17 8.82 -10.33
N MET A 99 5.99 9.55 -9.55
CA MET A 99 7.45 9.38 -9.51
C MET A 99 7.81 7.94 -9.13
N ARG A 100 7.19 7.38 -8.09
CA ARG A 100 7.42 5.98 -7.67
C ARG A 100 7.12 4.98 -8.78
N ILE A 101 5.99 5.13 -9.49
CA ILE A 101 5.62 4.25 -10.61
C ILE A 101 6.62 4.38 -11.76
N CYS A 102 7.07 5.60 -12.07
CA CYS A 102 8.05 5.86 -13.11
C CYS A 102 9.41 5.22 -12.81
N ILE A 103 9.92 5.38 -11.60
CA ILE A 103 11.21 4.79 -11.16
C ILE A 103 11.16 3.28 -11.33
N ARG A 104 10.11 2.63 -10.81
CA ARG A 104 9.95 1.18 -10.91
C ARG A 104 9.91 0.69 -12.35
N ARG A 105 9.12 1.34 -13.21
CA ARG A 105 9.00 0.95 -14.63
C ARG A 105 10.32 1.08 -15.38
N ARG A 106 11.11 2.10 -15.05
CA ARG A 106 12.36 2.40 -15.74
C ARG A 106 13.47 1.44 -15.29
N ALA A 107 13.61 1.24 -13.98
CA ALA A 107 14.53 0.24 -13.42
C ALA A 107 14.22 -1.19 -13.92
N ALA A 108 12.93 -1.55 -14.08
CA ALA A 108 12.55 -2.86 -14.62
C ALA A 108 12.75 -3.00 -16.14
N HIS A 109 12.91 -1.91 -16.89
CA HIS A 109 13.21 -1.94 -18.33
C HIS A 109 14.72 -1.96 -18.60
N GLU A 110 15.54 -1.52 -17.65
CA GLU A 110 17.00 -1.53 -17.74
C GLU A 110 17.67 -2.79 -17.15
N ALA A 111 16.88 -3.69 -16.55
CA ALA A 111 17.28 -5.01 -16.06
C ALA A 111 17.22 -6.07 -17.17
#